data_AF-A0A7H4GKM9-F1
#
_entry.id   AF-A0A7H4GKM9-F1
#
_cell.length_a   1.000
_cell.length_b   1.000
_cell.length_c   1.000
_cell.angle_alpha   90.00
_cell.angle_beta   90.00
_cell.angle_gamma   90.00
#
_symmetry.space_group_name_H-M   'P 1'
#
loop_
_entity.id
_entity.type
_entity.pdbx_description
1 polymer ?
#
loop_
_entity_poly.entity_id
_entity_poly.type
_entity_poly.pdbx_seq_one_letter_code
_entity_poly.pdbx_strand_id
1 'polypeptide(L)'
;MSFSCNQSVIRRLVCLTALILLAASASAESEPDSAERYGELIAEHATKLENEDHLEPLIEAIGQRRFVLLGEASHGTREFYVWRDRITRRLVQEKGFDFIAVEGDWRAIGRLNEYVTLTRDHDDGAGGVMQELDRWPQWLWANNAFADFCEWLRDHNKSLDAEDRIGLYGLDLQNPEDSVDFVLAWFETHQPDDHDRVKSAYSHFLDLPDSFDGYPDHLVAGNERLSDQARLALEILDETSDETPKHWQARQNARAIAHFEQYIHGTVRRSSTDGWNRRVAHFHDTLEELTRHHGDQARGVLWAHNTHVGDARATPMHGQGQVSIGQLLRQDKGEDQVFTVGFSTHSGEVMAARTDGASQEVFELEEAQAGSVEALLEAHAPEQALVLFGSAFRQQDHAVALDHRAIGVVFDPAQPAAYVPTLLPWRYDALIFISRTSALNPLHP
;
A
#
# COMPACT_ATOMS: atom_id res chain seq x y z
N MET A 1 -38.27 -8.83 -33.18
CA MET A 1 -37.37 -9.28 -34.27
C MET A 1 -36.00 -8.71 -33.97
N SER A 2 -35.09 -9.62 -33.67
CA SER A 2 -33.74 -9.39 -33.18
C SER A 2 -32.88 -8.61 -34.18
N PHE A 3 -32.14 -7.63 -33.68
CA PHE A 3 -30.89 -7.20 -34.30
C PHE A 3 -29.84 -7.06 -33.18
N SER A 4 -28.93 -8.03 -33.17
CA SER A 4 -27.68 -7.99 -32.41
C SER A 4 -26.81 -6.86 -32.94
N CYS A 5 -26.22 -6.06 -32.06
CA CYS A 5 -25.10 -5.20 -32.40
C CYS A 5 -24.07 -5.20 -31.26
N ASN A 6 -23.02 -5.98 -31.47
CA ASN A 6 -21.63 -5.84 -31.00
C ASN A 6 -21.34 -5.38 -29.56
N GLN A 7 -21.25 -6.38 -28.67
CA GLN A 7 -20.24 -6.41 -27.61
C GLN A 7 -18.86 -6.66 -28.24
N SER A 8 -18.06 -5.62 -28.53
CA SER A 8 -16.64 -5.81 -28.91
C SER A 8 -15.76 -4.52 -28.92
N VAL A 9 -15.87 -3.63 -27.93
CA VAL A 9 -15.02 -2.41 -27.91
C VAL A 9 -14.08 -2.28 -26.70
N ILE A 10 -14.24 -3.06 -25.62
CA ILE A 10 -13.27 -3.07 -24.49
C ILE A 10 -12.50 -4.40 -24.49
N ARG A 11 -11.81 -4.66 -25.59
CA ARG A 11 -10.75 -5.67 -25.73
C ARG A 11 -9.84 -5.22 -26.86
N ARG A 12 -8.88 -4.35 -26.53
CA ARG A 12 -7.61 -4.10 -27.24
C ARG A 12 -6.95 -2.83 -26.69
N LEU A 13 -6.17 -2.98 -25.61
CA LEU A 13 -4.94 -2.20 -25.44
C LEU A 13 -3.92 -2.97 -24.59
N VAL A 14 -3.66 -4.22 -24.97
CA VAL A 14 -2.46 -4.96 -24.59
C VAL A 14 -1.98 -5.67 -25.86
N CYS A 15 -0.67 -5.60 -26.11
CA CYS A 15 0.08 -6.14 -27.27
C CYS A 15 0.04 -5.32 -28.57
N LEU A 16 1.02 -4.43 -28.75
CA LEU A 16 2.04 -4.55 -29.82
C LEU A 16 3.10 -3.45 -29.70
N THR A 17 4.31 -3.80 -29.24
CA THR A 17 5.56 -3.32 -29.84
C THR A 17 6.69 -4.26 -29.41
N ALA A 18 6.85 -5.33 -30.17
CA ALA A 18 8.06 -6.15 -30.20
C ALA A 18 8.70 -5.99 -31.59
N LEU A 19 10.04 -5.96 -31.61
CA LEU A 19 10.99 -5.80 -32.74
C LEU A 19 11.11 -4.35 -33.26
N ILE A 20 12.28 -3.72 -33.33
CA ILE A 20 13.64 -4.19 -33.66
C ILE A 20 14.67 -3.29 -32.94
N LEU A 21 15.61 -3.90 -32.20
CA LEU A 21 16.99 -3.39 -32.08
C LEU A 21 17.91 -4.59 -31.77
N LEU A 22 18.28 -5.28 -32.85
CA LEU A 22 19.39 -6.21 -32.86
C LEU A 22 20.68 -5.40 -33.06
N ALA A 23 21.72 -5.82 -32.35
CA ALA A 23 23.13 -5.46 -32.48
C ALA A 23 23.61 -4.19 -31.75
N ALA A 24 23.92 -4.35 -30.46
CA ALA A 24 25.31 -4.28 -29.97
C ALA A 24 25.39 -4.79 -28.52
N SER A 25 25.10 -6.08 -28.33
CA SER A 25 25.59 -6.79 -27.14
C SER A 25 27.10 -6.96 -27.31
N ALA A 26 27.86 -5.96 -26.86
CA ALA A 26 29.19 -6.23 -26.35
C ALA A 26 28.98 -7.19 -25.18
N SER A 27 29.45 -8.41 -25.33
CA SER A 27 29.48 -9.43 -24.28
C SER A 27 30.31 -8.89 -23.12
N ALA A 28 29.66 -8.24 -22.15
CA ALA A 28 30.17 -8.26 -20.80
C ALA A 28 29.80 -9.64 -20.28
N GLU A 29 30.81 -10.52 -20.18
CA GLU A 29 30.69 -11.74 -19.39
C GLU A 29 30.20 -11.32 -18.00
N SER A 30 28.93 -11.61 -17.68
CA SER A 30 28.43 -11.43 -16.32
C SER A 30 29.15 -12.47 -15.46
N GLU A 31 30.10 -12.01 -14.63
CA GLU A 31 30.81 -12.90 -13.71
C GLU A 31 29.79 -13.66 -12.84
N PRO A 32 29.74 -15.00 -12.94
CA PRO A 32 28.92 -15.85 -12.06
C PRO A 32 29.29 -15.71 -10.57
N ASP A 33 30.35 -14.97 -10.25
CA ASP A 33 30.92 -14.73 -8.93
C ASP A 33 30.15 -13.64 -8.14
N SER A 34 29.47 -12.71 -8.81
CA SER A 34 28.87 -11.54 -8.13
C SER A 34 27.61 -11.85 -7.30
N ALA A 35 26.70 -12.68 -7.82
CA ALA A 35 25.48 -13.07 -7.10
C ALA A 35 25.79 -14.04 -5.95
N GLU A 36 26.73 -14.98 -6.16
CA GLU A 36 27.16 -15.91 -5.11
C GLU A 36 27.84 -15.17 -3.94
N ARG A 37 28.78 -14.25 -4.24
CA ARG A 37 29.38 -13.39 -3.21
C ARG A 37 28.34 -12.55 -2.47
N TYR A 38 27.31 -12.09 -3.18
CA TYR A 38 26.20 -11.38 -2.55
C TYR A 38 25.37 -12.29 -1.63
N GLY A 39 25.17 -13.55 -2.02
CA GLY A 39 24.59 -14.60 -1.17
C GLY A 39 25.41 -14.87 0.10
N GLU A 40 26.74 -14.97 -0.02
CA GLU A 40 27.65 -15.09 1.14
C GLU A 40 27.54 -13.86 2.06
N LEU A 41 27.51 -12.65 1.50
CA LEU A 41 27.32 -11.41 2.26
C LEU A 41 25.98 -11.38 3.01
N ILE A 42 24.90 -11.87 2.37
CA ILE A 42 23.61 -12.08 3.02
C ILE A 42 23.77 -13.05 4.19
N ALA A 43 24.42 -14.20 4.00
CA ALA A 43 24.61 -15.20 5.05
C ALA A 43 25.30 -14.62 6.30
N GLU A 44 26.29 -13.74 6.09
CA GLU A 44 27.04 -13.10 7.19
C GLU A 44 26.20 -12.16 8.04
N HIS A 45 25.12 -11.59 7.48
CA HIS A 45 24.30 -10.58 8.15
C HIS A 45 22.84 -11.00 8.36
N ALA A 46 22.44 -12.17 7.85
CA ALA A 46 21.14 -12.76 8.07
C ALA A 46 21.08 -13.35 9.48
N THR A 47 20.14 -12.84 10.26
CA THR A 47 19.83 -13.34 11.60
C THR A 47 18.53 -14.10 11.59
N LYS A 48 18.40 -15.10 12.47
CA LYS A 48 17.20 -15.93 12.57
C LYS A 48 16.00 -15.11 13.05
N LEU A 49 14.80 -15.36 12.51
CA LEU A 49 13.56 -14.67 12.86
C LEU A 49 12.41 -15.65 13.12
N GLU A 50 12.48 -16.42 14.21
CA GLU A 50 11.42 -17.40 14.55
C GLU A 50 10.36 -16.89 15.55
N ASN A 51 10.68 -15.85 16.33
CA ASN A 51 9.84 -15.37 17.42
C ASN A 51 10.09 -13.87 17.65
N GLU A 52 9.30 -13.26 18.53
CA GLU A 52 9.33 -11.81 18.77
C GLU A 52 10.63 -11.33 19.44
N ASP A 53 11.34 -12.17 20.18
CA ASP A 53 12.64 -11.82 20.78
C ASP A 53 13.69 -11.55 19.69
N HIS A 54 13.57 -12.23 18.55
CA HIS A 54 14.43 -12.00 17.40
C HIS A 54 14.16 -10.67 16.66
N LEU A 55 13.13 -9.90 17.04
CA LEU A 55 12.91 -8.55 16.52
C LEU A 55 13.82 -7.51 17.16
N GLU A 56 14.52 -7.81 18.26
CA GLU A 56 15.34 -6.83 18.98
C GLU A 56 16.32 -6.08 18.06
N PRO A 57 17.11 -6.76 17.18
CA PRO A 57 18.01 -6.07 16.28
C PRO A 57 17.29 -5.11 15.32
N LEU A 58 16.09 -5.44 14.87
CA LEU A 58 15.27 -4.56 14.03
C LEU A 58 14.79 -3.33 14.81
N ILE A 59 14.27 -3.53 16.01
CA ILE A 59 13.75 -2.45 16.86
C ILE A 59 14.87 -1.50 17.32
N GLU A 60 16.05 -2.03 17.62
CA GLU A 60 17.27 -1.23 17.86
C GLU A 60 17.69 -0.46 16.60
N ALA A 61 17.72 -1.13 15.44
CA ALA A 61 18.09 -0.52 14.17
C ALA A 61 17.14 0.60 13.75
N ILE A 62 15.82 0.47 14.00
CA ILE A 62 14.83 1.53 13.79
C ILE A 62 15.12 2.75 14.67
N GLY A 63 15.49 2.52 15.93
CA GLY A 63 15.95 3.56 16.85
C GLY A 63 14.89 4.63 17.13
N GLN A 64 15.16 5.88 16.73
CA GLN A 64 14.30 7.05 16.97
C GLN A 64 13.67 7.61 15.69
N ARG A 65 13.67 6.81 14.61
CA ARG A 65 13.07 7.21 13.33
C ARG A 65 11.57 7.44 13.51
N ARG A 66 11.06 8.47 12.82
CA ARG A 66 9.67 8.89 12.92
C ARG A 66 8.73 8.05 12.07
N PHE A 67 9.21 7.57 10.92
CA PHE A 67 8.39 6.80 10.01
C PHE A 67 8.99 5.42 9.80
N VAL A 68 8.18 4.38 9.99
CA VAL A 68 8.57 2.99 9.70
C VAL A 68 7.61 2.45 8.65
N LEU A 69 8.14 2.14 7.48
CA LEU A 69 7.36 1.64 6.35
C LEU A 69 7.62 0.13 6.25
N LEU A 70 6.57 -0.66 6.39
CA LEU A 70 6.58 -2.11 6.34
C LEU A 70 5.95 -2.58 5.03
N GLY A 71 6.78 -3.18 4.19
CA GLY A 71 6.42 -3.74 2.90
C GLY A 71 5.65 -5.05 2.98
N GLU A 72 5.36 -5.61 1.81
CA GLU A 72 5.02 -7.01 1.60
C GLU A 72 5.36 -7.39 0.14
N ALA A 73 5.83 -8.62 -0.11
CA ALA A 73 6.09 -9.10 -1.47
C ALA A 73 4.83 -9.63 -2.17
N SER A 74 3.76 -9.85 -1.40
CA SER A 74 2.46 -10.26 -1.88
C SER A 74 1.38 -9.70 -0.95
N HIS A 75 0.21 -9.36 -1.50
CA HIS A 75 -0.92 -8.90 -0.69
C HIS A 75 -1.61 -10.02 0.09
N GLY A 76 -1.50 -11.27 -0.37
CA GLY A 76 -2.27 -12.42 0.11
C GLY A 76 -1.48 -13.47 0.88
N THR A 77 -0.39 -13.07 1.54
CA THR A 77 0.43 -13.98 2.35
C THR A 77 0.25 -13.71 3.84
N ARG A 78 -0.12 -14.75 4.59
CA ARG A 78 -0.47 -14.64 6.01
C ARG A 78 0.69 -14.13 6.87
N GLU A 79 1.89 -14.66 6.67
CA GLU A 79 3.03 -14.37 7.55
C GLU A 79 3.49 -12.92 7.46
N PHE A 80 3.27 -12.26 6.32
CA PHE A 80 3.57 -10.83 6.17
C PHE A 80 2.68 -9.98 7.08
N TYR A 81 1.39 -10.30 7.22
CA TYR A 81 0.52 -9.64 8.20
C TYR A 81 0.98 -9.91 9.63
N VAL A 82 1.31 -11.17 9.95
CA VAL A 82 1.74 -11.55 11.30
C VAL A 82 3.01 -10.81 11.74
N TRP A 83 4.00 -10.68 10.87
CA TRP A 83 5.22 -9.96 11.21
C TRP A 83 5.04 -8.44 11.21
N ARG A 84 4.26 -7.88 10.28
CA ARG A 84 3.90 -6.46 10.32
C ARG A 84 3.17 -6.10 11.62
N ASP A 85 2.24 -6.94 12.03
CA ASP A 85 1.54 -6.86 13.32
C ASP A 85 2.54 -6.82 14.48
N ARG A 86 3.35 -7.87 14.66
CA ARG A 86 4.33 -7.98 15.76
C ARG A 86 5.28 -6.78 15.83
N ILE A 87 5.82 -6.35 14.70
CA ILE A 87 6.70 -5.17 14.62
C ILE A 87 5.94 -3.92 15.08
N THR A 88 4.74 -3.72 14.57
CA THR A 88 3.91 -2.56 14.89
C THR A 88 3.53 -2.52 16.37
N ARG A 89 3.19 -3.66 16.98
CA ARG A 89 2.93 -3.73 18.43
C ARG A 89 4.13 -3.24 19.24
N ARG A 90 5.34 -3.72 18.92
CA ARG A 90 6.56 -3.28 19.59
C ARG A 90 6.85 -1.80 19.36
N LEU A 91 6.63 -1.28 18.15
CA LEU A 91 6.80 0.14 17.86
C LEU A 91 5.85 1.02 18.68
N VAL A 92 4.57 0.65 18.77
CA VAL A 92 3.58 1.34 19.59
C VAL A 92 3.97 1.27 21.07
N GLN A 93 4.21 0.07 21.59
CA GLN A 93 4.43 -0.16 23.02
C GLN A 93 5.78 0.38 23.54
N GLU A 94 6.82 0.35 22.72
CA GLU A 94 8.20 0.61 23.17
C GLU A 94 8.80 1.89 22.57
N LYS A 95 8.30 2.36 21.43
CA LYS A 95 8.88 3.49 20.68
C LYS A 95 7.94 4.69 20.52
N GLY A 96 6.72 4.60 21.05
CA GLY A 96 5.74 5.69 21.07
C GLY A 96 5.31 6.11 19.67
N PHE A 97 4.84 5.14 18.87
CA PHE A 97 4.22 5.43 17.57
C PHE A 97 2.75 5.79 17.76
N ASP A 98 2.34 6.91 17.16
CA ASP A 98 1.04 7.58 17.41
C ASP A 98 -0.06 7.11 16.46
N PHE A 99 0.32 6.67 15.26
CA PHE A 99 -0.65 6.17 14.29
C PHE A 99 -0.10 5.08 13.37
N ILE A 100 -1.02 4.30 12.82
CA ILE A 100 -0.80 3.34 11.76
C ILE A 100 -1.55 3.80 10.52
N ALA A 101 -0.89 3.75 9.37
CA ALA A 101 -1.47 3.98 8.07
C ALA A 101 -1.34 2.70 7.23
N VAL A 102 -2.33 2.42 6.38
CA VAL A 102 -2.34 1.23 5.52
C VAL A 102 -2.71 1.59 4.09
N GLU A 103 -2.25 0.78 3.13
CA GLU A 103 -2.66 0.83 1.71
C GLU A 103 -4.12 0.37 1.54
N GLY A 104 -5.06 1.10 2.15
CA GLY A 104 -6.50 0.89 2.07
C GLY A 104 -7.24 2.21 1.97
N ASP A 105 -8.49 2.19 1.52
CA ASP A 105 -9.26 3.42 1.28
C ASP A 105 -9.54 4.17 2.59
N TRP A 106 -9.49 5.51 2.52
CA TRP A 106 -9.65 6.38 3.68
C TRP A 106 -10.90 6.06 4.51
N ARG A 107 -12.09 6.01 3.89
CA ARG A 107 -13.35 5.82 4.63
C ARG A 107 -13.56 4.38 5.09
N ALA A 108 -13.18 3.41 4.26
CA ALA A 108 -13.21 1.99 4.59
C ALA A 108 -12.41 1.71 5.87
N ILE A 109 -11.14 2.13 5.90
CA ILE A 109 -10.29 2.02 7.09
C ILE A 109 -10.77 2.96 8.20
N GLY A 110 -11.36 4.10 7.88
CA GLY A 110 -11.96 5.02 8.85
C GLY A 110 -13.02 4.37 9.74
N ARG A 111 -13.83 3.42 9.23
CA ARG A 111 -14.76 2.64 10.07
C ARG A 111 -14.02 1.77 11.09
N LEU A 112 -12.88 1.18 10.69
CA LEU A 112 -12.00 0.43 11.60
C LEU A 112 -11.29 1.37 12.57
N ASN A 113 -10.90 2.58 12.15
CA ASN A 113 -10.38 3.60 13.04
C ASN A 113 -11.36 3.91 14.18
N GLU A 114 -12.62 4.17 13.83
CA GLU A 114 -13.68 4.45 14.80
C GLU A 114 -13.84 3.27 15.78
N TYR A 115 -13.71 2.03 15.29
CA TYR A 115 -13.71 0.83 16.14
C TYR A 115 -12.48 0.77 17.06
N VAL A 116 -11.25 0.85 16.54
CA VAL A 116 -10.05 0.71 17.37
C VAL A 116 -9.84 1.87 18.34
N THR A 117 -10.39 3.05 18.04
CA THR A 117 -10.34 4.25 18.91
C THR A 117 -11.54 4.37 19.84
N LEU A 118 -12.41 3.35 19.91
CA LEU A 118 -13.56 3.26 20.82
C LEU A 118 -14.65 4.33 20.60
N THR A 119 -14.74 4.90 19.40
CA THR A 119 -15.84 5.81 19.01
C THR A 119 -16.98 5.09 18.30
N ARG A 120 -16.78 3.80 18.00
CA ARG A 120 -17.74 2.86 17.45
C ARG A 120 -17.60 1.51 18.14
N ASP A 121 -18.72 0.80 18.23
CA ASP A 121 -18.79 -0.60 18.65
C ASP A 121 -19.40 -1.47 17.54
N HIS A 122 -19.14 -2.77 17.61
CA HIS A 122 -19.78 -3.79 16.78
C HIS A 122 -19.82 -5.11 17.57
N ASP A 123 -20.95 -5.82 17.58
CA ASP A 123 -21.15 -7.03 18.39
C ASP A 123 -20.18 -8.15 18.01
N ASP A 124 -19.88 -8.29 16.71
CA ASP A 124 -18.90 -9.24 16.17
C ASP A 124 -17.45 -8.70 16.10
N GLY A 125 -17.14 -7.64 16.85
CA GLY A 125 -15.82 -7.03 16.91
C GLY A 125 -15.33 -6.44 15.57
N ALA A 126 -14.01 -6.39 15.39
CA ALA A 126 -13.34 -5.89 14.19
C ALA A 126 -13.79 -6.67 12.95
N GLY A 127 -13.96 -7.99 13.09
CA GLY A 127 -14.44 -8.85 12.01
C GLY A 127 -15.78 -8.40 11.46
N GLY A 128 -16.72 -8.02 12.33
CA GLY A 128 -18.02 -7.46 11.91
C GLY A 128 -17.90 -6.12 11.18
N VAL A 129 -17.04 -5.22 11.65
CA VAL A 129 -16.76 -3.96 10.94
C VAL A 129 -16.15 -4.22 9.56
N MET A 130 -15.28 -5.23 9.43
CA MET A 130 -14.68 -5.64 8.17
C MET A 130 -15.68 -6.23 7.16
N GLN A 131 -16.82 -6.76 7.64
CA GLN A 131 -17.90 -7.25 6.78
C GLN A 131 -18.69 -6.11 6.11
N GLU A 132 -18.59 -4.89 6.63
CA GLU A 132 -19.20 -3.69 6.05
C GLU A 132 -18.30 -3.02 4.99
N LEU A 133 -17.10 -3.57 4.74
CA LEU A 133 -16.20 -3.04 3.73
C LEU A 133 -16.73 -3.39 2.34
N ASP A 134 -17.33 -2.42 1.68
CA ASP A 134 -17.80 -2.56 0.31
C ASP A 134 -16.70 -2.12 -0.67
N ARG A 135 -15.74 -3.01 -0.93
CA ARG A 135 -14.65 -2.78 -1.89
C ARG A 135 -14.10 -4.07 -2.46
N TRP A 136 -13.45 -3.97 -3.62
CA TRP A 136 -12.63 -5.05 -4.17
C TRP A 136 -11.12 -4.74 -4.08
N PRO A 137 -10.27 -5.75 -3.83
CA PRO A 137 -10.62 -7.00 -3.17
C PRO A 137 -10.92 -6.73 -1.69
N GLN A 138 -11.98 -7.33 -1.17
CA GLN A 138 -12.34 -7.18 0.24
C GLN A 138 -11.30 -7.83 1.17
N TRP A 139 -10.76 -8.98 0.75
CA TRP A 139 -9.87 -9.83 1.54
C TRP A 139 -8.53 -9.22 1.93
N LEU A 140 -8.09 -8.17 1.23
CA LEU A 140 -6.85 -7.48 1.54
C LEU A 140 -6.86 -6.97 3.00
N TRP A 141 -7.94 -6.32 3.40
CA TRP A 141 -8.10 -5.81 4.76
C TRP A 141 -9.19 -6.55 5.57
N ALA A 142 -10.05 -7.35 4.93
CA ALA A 142 -11.02 -8.22 5.62
C ALA A 142 -10.47 -9.65 5.78
N ASN A 143 -9.47 -9.81 6.65
CA ASN A 143 -8.84 -11.10 6.93
C ASN A 143 -8.58 -11.30 8.42
N ASN A 144 -8.40 -12.56 8.83
CA ASN A 144 -8.22 -12.91 10.24
C ASN A 144 -6.98 -12.27 10.87
N ALA A 145 -5.85 -12.19 10.15
CA ALA A 145 -4.62 -11.65 10.72
C ALA A 145 -4.73 -10.14 11.01
N PHE A 146 -5.39 -9.39 10.13
CA PHE A 146 -5.66 -7.98 10.35
C PHE A 146 -6.77 -7.74 11.38
N ALA A 147 -7.78 -8.61 11.46
CA ALA A 147 -8.78 -8.57 12.51
C ALA A 147 -8.14 -8.76 13.90
N ASP A 148 -7.27 -9.75 14.05
CA ASP A 148 -6.51 -10.00 15.29
C ASP A 148 -5.66 -8.79 15.70
N PHE A 149 -5.04 -8.10 14.73
CA PHE A 149 -4.31 -6.84 14.98
C PHE A 149 -5.26 -5.72 15.44
N CYS A 150 -6.41 -5.55 14.79
CA CYS A 150 -7.38 -4.52 15.16
C CYS A 150 -7.95 -4.75 16.57
N GLU A 151 -8.20 -6.01 16.96
CA GLU A 151 -8.61 -6.33 18.33
C GLU A 151 -7.54 -5.96 19.35
N TRP A 152 -6.28 -6.32 19.07
CA TRP A 152 -5.17 -5.92 19.93
C TRP A 152 -5.05 -4.40 20.04
N LEU A 153 -5.16 -3.68 18.92
CA LEU A 153 -5.03 -2.22 18.89
C LEU A 153 -6.16 -1.56 19.70
N ARG A 154 -7.39 -2.07 19.55
CA ARG A 154 -8.53 -1.64 20.35
C ARG A 154 -8.31 -1.89 21.83
N ASP A 155 -7.82 -3.07 22.21
CA ASP A 155 -7.52 -3.41 23.60
C ASP A 155 -6.41 -2.53 24.18
N HIS A 156 -5.37 -2.21 23.40
CA HIS A 156 -4.33 -1.27 23.78
C HIS A 156 -4.92 0.13 24.05
N ASN A 157 -5.77 0.63 23.13
CA ASN A 157 -6.41 1.94 23.23
C ASN A 157 -7.39 2.07 24.40
N LYS A 158 -7.92 0.98 24.97
CA LYS A 158 -8.75 1.02 26.20
C LYS A 158 -7.97 1.52 27.42
N SER A 159 -6.64 1.41 27.40
CA SER A 159 -5.78 1.88 28.48
C SER A 159 -5.32 3.33 28.34
N LEU A 160 -5.68 4.00 27.23
CA LEU A 160 -5.25 5.35 26.87
C LEU A 160 -6.40 6.34 26.95
N ASP A 161 -6.07 7.60 27.26
CA ASP A 161 -6.99 8.73 27.15
C ASP A 161 -7.35 8.96 25.66
N ALA A 162 -8.51 9.58 25.40
CA ALA A 162 -9.06 9.64 24.06
C ALA A 162 -8.13 10.34 23.04
N GLU A 163 -7.42 11.36 23.50
CA GLU A 163 -6.41 12.13 22.76
C GLU A 163 -5.12 11.36 22.47
N ASP A 164 -4.79 10.33 23.26
CA ASP A 164 -3.56 9.55 23.13
C ASP A 164 -3.78 8.21 22.41
N ARG A 165 -5.03 7.91 22.01
CA ARG A 165 -5.34 6.65 21.33
C ARG A 165 -4.66 6.58 19.98
N ILE A 166 -4.10 5.41 19.71
CA ILE A 166 -3.40 5.11 18.48
C ILE A 166 -4.42 4.98 17.34
N GLY A 167 -4.29 5.84 16.34
CA GLY A 167 -5.18 5.86 15.18
C GLY A 167 -4.78 4.85 14.09
N LEU A 168 -5.76 4.42 13.29
CA LEU A 168 -5.59 3.55 12.13
C LEU A 168 -6.20 4.21 10.90
N TYR A 169 -5.43 4.45 9.84
CA TYR A 169 -5.87 5.26 8.70
C TYR A 169 -5.59 4.58 7.37
N GLY A 170 -6.49 4.79 6.40
CA GLY A 170 -6.26 4.42 5.01
C GLY A 170 -5.50 5.52 4.26
N LEU A 171 -4.71 5.18 3.25
CA LEU A 171 -4.03 6.15 2.37
C LEU A 171 -4.49 6.06 0.91
N ASP A 172 -5.35 5.11 0.56
CA ASP A 172 -5.62 4.75 -0.83
C ASP A 172 -6.85 5.44 -1.44
N LEU A 173 -6.89 5.43 -2.77
CA LEU A 173 -7.87 6.07 -3.65
C LEU A 173 -8.55 5.06 -4.57
N GLN A 174 -8.95 3.88 -4.09
CA GLN A 174 -9.58 2.87 -4.96
C GLN A 174 -11.10 2.96 -4.95
N ASN A 175 -11.72 3.30 -3.82
CA ASN A 175 -13.17 3.48 -3.73
C ASN A 175 -13.56 4.84 -3.09
N PRO A 176 -13.92 5.86 -3.89
CA PRO A 176 -14.34 7.17 -3.36
C PRO A 176 -15.83 7.22 -2.96
N GLU A 177 -16.66 6.21 -3.26
CA GLU A 177 -18.12 6.23 -3.06
C GLU A 177 -18.49 6.53 -1.61
N ASP A 178 -17.92 5.74 -0.69
CA ASP A 178 -18.06 5.90 0.75
C ASP A 178 -17.66 7.32 1.22
N SER A 179 -16.67 7.92 0.56
CA SER A 179 -16.22 9.28 0.86
C SER A 179 -17.21 10.33 0.37
N VAL A 180 -17.78 10.13 -0.84
CA VAL A 180 -18.81 11.00 -1.42
C VAL A 180 -20.03 11.06 -0.49
N ASP A 181 -20.53 9.90 -0.08
CA ASP A 181 -21.67 9.80 0.84
C ASP A 181 -21.41 10.51 2.17
N PHE A 182 -20.21 10.32 2.74
CA PHE A 182 -19.82 10.97 3.98
C PHE A 182 -19.81 12.50 3.85
N VAL A 183 -19.21 13.03 2.78
CA VAL A 183 -19.12 14.47 2.54
C VAL A 183 -20.51 15.07 2.34
N LEU A 184 -21.36 14.44 1.54
CA LEU A 184 -22.73 14.91 1.32
C LEU A 184 -23.55 14.92 2.62
N ALA A 185 -23.48 13.86 3.42
CA ALA A 185 -24.15 13.80 4.72
C ALA A 185 -23.64 14.88 5.70
N TRP A 186 -22.33 15.19 5.65
CA TRP A 186 -21.76 16.26 6.45
C TRP A 186 -22.34 17.63 6.05
N PHE A 187 -22.35 17.95 4.75
CA PHE A 187 -22.90 19.20 4.23
C PHE A 187 -24.41 19.33 4.52
N GLU A 188 -25.18 18.26 4.36
CA GLU A 188 -26.62 18.25 4.68
C GLU A 188 -26.88 18.67 6.14
N THR A 189 -26.03 18.22 7.06
CA THR A 189 -26.20 18.45 8.50
C THR A 189 -25.59 19.78 8.98
N HIS A 190 -24.40 20.15 8.50
CA HIS A 190 -23.59 21.22 9.08
C HIS A 190 -23.56 22.50 8.22
N GLN A 191 -23.73 22.37 6.90
CA GLN A 191 -23.65 23.50 5.97
C GLN A 191 -24.65 23.33 4.81
N PRO A 192 -25.97 23.27 5.11
CA PRO A 192 -27.00 22.92 4.14
C PRO A 192 -27.11 23.93 2.97
N ASP A 193 -26.68 25.17 3.17
CA ASP A 193 -26.66 26.21 2.12
C ASP A 193 -25.71 25.86 0.97
N ASP A 194 -24.66 25.08 1.22
CA ASP A 194 -23.72 24.60 0.19
C ASP A 194 -23.99 23.17 -0.29
N HIS A 195 -24.88 22.42 0.39
CA HIS A 195 -25.13 21.01 0.11
C HIS A 195 -25.52 20.73 -1.35
N ASP A 196 -26.51 21.45 -1.89
CA ASP A 196 -26.97 21.21 -3.27
C ASP A 196 -25.91 21.55 -4.33
N ARG A 197 -25.06 22.55 -4.01
CA ARG A 197 -23.94 22.95 -4.86
C ARG A 197 -22.85 21.88 -4.88
N VAL A 198 -22.51 21.31 -3.71
CA VAL A 198 -21.56 20.20 -3.58
C VAL A 198 -22.10 18.94 -4.23
N LYS A 199 -23.37 18.59 -3.98
CA LYS A 199 -24.04 17.45 -4.63
C LYS A 199 -24.03 17.55 -6.14
N SER A 200 -24.26 18.75 -6.69
CA SER A 200 -24.18 18.99 -8.12
C SER A 200 -22.75 18.83 -8.67
N ALA A 201 -21.73 19.19 -7.88
CA ALA A 201 -20.34 18.97 -8.29
C ALA A 201 -19.94 17.49 -8.27
N TYR A 202 -20.60 16.68 -7.43
CA TYR A 202 -20.39 15.22 -7.36
C TYR A 202 -21.32 14.40 -8.26
N SER A 203 -22.16 15.02 -9.10
CA SER A 203 -23.16 14.29 -9.89
C SER A 203 -22.56 13.17 -10.74
N HIS A 204 -21.35 13.35 -11.29
CA HIS A 204 -20.69 12.34 -12.14
C HIS A 204 -20.24 11.09 -11.39
N PHE A 205 -20.08 11.18 -10.06
CA PHE A 205 -19.90 10.03 -9.19
C PHE A 205 -21.24 9.34 -8.91
N LEU A 206 -22.29 10.13 -8.71
CA LEU A 206 -23.64 9.66 -8.37
C LEU A 206 -24.42 9.07 -9.56
N ASP A 207 -24.10 9.48 -10.78
CA ASP A 207 -24.80 9.09 -12.01
C ASP A 207 -24.23 7.79 -12.63
N LEU A 208 -23.28 7.12 -11.96
CA LEU A 208 -22.72 5.86 -12.44
C LEU A 208 -23.72 4.71 -12.26
N PRO A 209 -23.94 3.86 -13.28
CA PRO A 209 -25.09 2.96 -13.29
C PRO A 209 -25.14 1.93 -12.17
N ASP A 210 -24.02 1.30 -11.79
CA ASP A 210 -24.00 0.24 -10.77
C ASP A 210 -22.60 -0.10 -10.17
N SER A 211 -21.52 0.58 -10.59
CA SER A 211 -20.18 0.48 -9.98
C SER A 211 -19.23 1.54 -10.54
N PHE A 212 -18.18 1.87 -9.78
CA PHE A 212 -17.10 2.75 -10.23
C PHE A 212 -16.21 2.15 -11.34
N ASP A 213 -16.39 0.88 -11.70
CA ASP A 213 -15.64 0.20 -12.76
C ASP A 213 -15.76 0.90 -14.13
N GLY A 214 -16.90 1.53 -14.39
CA GLY A 214 -17.15 2.30 -15.62
C GLY A 214 -16.63 3.75 -15.56
N TYR A 215 -16.11 4.20 -14.41
CA TYR A 215 -15.71 5.58 -14.21
C TYR A 215 -14.55 6.04 -15.11
N PRO A 216 -13.50 5.23 -15.37
CA PRO A 216 -12.46 5.60 -16.34
C PRO A 216 -13.04 5.89 -17.73
N ASP A 217 -13.98 5.08 -18.22
CA ASP A 217 -14.64 5.27 -19.52
C ASP A 217 -15.55 6.51 -19.50
N HIS A 218 -16.23 6.77 -18.39
CA HIS A 218 -17.01 7.99 -18.19
C HIS A 218 -16.13 9.24 -18.24
N LEU A 219 -14.96 9.22 -17.57
CA LEU A 219 -13.97 10.28 -17.63
C LEU A 219 -13.38 10.45 -19.03
N VAL A 220 -13.25 9.36 -19.82
CA VAL A 220 -12.88 9.46 -21.25
C VAL A 220 -13.89 10.26 -22.05
N ALA A 221 -15.17 10.22 -21.68
CA ALA A 221 -16.22 11.03 -22.29
C ALA A 221 -16.32 12.46 -21.71
N GLY A 222 -15.86 12.66 -20.47
CA GLY A 222 -15.84 13.94 -19.76
C GLY A 222 -14.72 14.91 -20.18
N ASN A 223 -14.69 16.11 -19.57
CA ASN A 223 -13.65 17.14 -19.79
C ASN A 223 -12.97 17.56 -18.48
N GLU A 224 -11.86 18.32 -18.55
CA GLU A 224 -11.04 18.73 -17.38
C GLU A 224 -11.83 19.43 -16.26
N ARG A 225 -13.01 20.01 -16.55
CA ARG A 225 -13.84 20.67 -15.54
C ARG A 225 -14.38 19.72 -14.48
N LEU A 226 -14.43 18.41 -14.76
CA LEU A 226 -14.85 17.40 -13.79
C LEU A 226 -13.87 17.32 -12.61
N SER A 227 -12.56 17.41 -12.90
CA SER A 227 -11.51 17.44 -11.88
C SER A 227 -11.60 18.66 -10.97
N ASP A 228 -11.87 19.83 -11.57
CA ASP A 228 -12.03 21.08 -10.83
C ASP A 228 -13.29 21.04 -9.94
N GLN A 229 -14.38 20.43 -10.42
CA GLN A 229 -15.62 20.26 -9.65
C GLN A 229 -15.42 19.39 -8.41
N ALA A 230 -14.65 18.30 -8.51
CA ALA A 230 -14.38 17.41 -7.39
C ALA A 230 -13.68 18.11 -6.20
N ARG A 231 -12.97 19.22 -6.45
CA ARG A 231 -12.28 20.01 -5.43
C ARG A 231 -13.19 20.94 -4.64
N LEU A 232 -14.39 21.22 -5.14
CA LEU A 232 -15.26 22.25 -4.56
C LEU A 232 -15.54 22.02 -3.06
N ALA A 233 -15.87 20.79 -2.68
CA ALA A 233 -16.15 20.46 -1.28
C ALA A 233 -14.93 20.70 -0.40
N LEU A 234 -13.73 20.32 -0.87
CA LEU A 234 -12.48 20.52 -0.15
C LEU A 234 -12.19 22.01 0.02
N GLU A 235 -12.40 22.82 -1.02
CA GLU A 235 -12.20 24.28 -0.96
C GLU A 235 -13.13 24.93 0.06
N ILE A 236 -14.42 24.56 0.08
CA ILE A 236 -15.36 25.07 1.07
C ILE A 236 -14.95 24.64 2.49
N LEU A 237 -14.56 23.37 2.66
CA LEU A 237 -14.14 22.84 3.96
C LEU A 237 -12.84 23.51 4.46
N ASP A 238 -11.88 23.78 3.59
CA ASP A 238 -10.64 24.51 3.93
C ASP A 238 -10.91 25.96 4.39
N GLU A 239 -11.99 26.59 3.91
CA GLU A 239 -12.40 27.94 4.31
C GLU A 239 -13.30 27.96 5.57
N THR A 240 -13.88 26.82 5.93
CA THR A 240 -14.75 26.69 7.10
C THR A 240 -13.92 26.66 8.38
N SER A 241 -14.19 27.61 9.28
CA SER A 241 -13.55 27.64 10.61
C SER A 241 -14.25 26.66 11.56
N ASP A 242 -13.86 25.38 11.48
CA ASP A 242 -14.35 24.29 12.34
C ASP A 242 -13.20 23.32 12.66
N GLU A 243 -12.81 23.24 13.92
CA GLU A 243 -11.71 22.37 14.38
C GLU A 243 -12.23 21.03 14.94
N THR A 244 -13.50 20.70 14.70
CA THR A 244 -14.07 19.45 15.22
C THR A 244 -13.50 18.23 14.49
N PRO A 245 -13.38 17.07 15.18
CA PRO A 245 -12.94 15.83 14.54
C PRO A 245 -13.81 15.44 13.32
N LYS A 246 -15.12 15.75 13.36
CA LYS A 246 -16.02 15.49 12.23
C LYS A 246 -15.73 16.36 11.02
N HIS A 247 -15.42 17.65 11.22
CA HIS A 247 -15.00 18.51 10.14
C HIS A 247 -13.68 18.05 9.53
N TRP A 248 -12.70 17.68 10.36
CA TRP A 248 -11.43 17.11 9.88
C TRP A 248 -11.67 15.84 9.05
N GLN A 249 -12.53 14.93 9.50
CA GLN A 249 -12.91 13.75 8.71
C GLN A 249 -13.55 14.14 7.37
N ALA A 250 -14.47 15.11 7.35
CA ALA A 250 -15.11 15.56 6.11
C ALA A 250 -14.07 16.12 5.13
N ARG A 251 -13.11 16.90 5.63
CA ARG A 251 -12.00 17.46 4.86
C ARG A 251 -11.12 16.37 4.25
N GLN A 252 -10.76 15.32 5.01
CA GLN A 252 -9.97 14.22 4.46
C GLN A 252 -10.74 13.39 3.42
N ASN A 253 -12.04 13.15 3.62
CA ASN A 253 -12.88 12.49 2.60
C ASN A 253 -12.99 13.35 1.33
N ALA A 254 -13.20 14.66 1.45
CA ALA A 254 -13.22 15.57 0.31
C ALA A 254 -11.87 15.61 -0.44
N ARG A 255 -10.75 15.55 0.30
CA ARG A 255 -9.40 15.40 -0.26
C ARG A 255 -9.26 14.09 -1.05
N ALA A 256 -9.70 12.97 -0.48
CA ALA A 256 -9.65 11.68 -1.16
C ALA A 256 -10.43 11.73 -2.48
N ILE A 257 -11.64 12.29 -2.50
CA ILE A 257 -12.44 12.44 -3.73
C ILE A 257 -11.72 13.31 -4.77
N ALA A 258 -11.20 14.47 -4.35
CA ALA A 258 -10.49 15.36 -5.26
C ALA A 258 -9.21 14.73 -5.84
N HIS A 259 -8.44 14.01 -5.01
CA HIS A 259 -7.22 13.35 -5.45
C HIS A 259 -7.51 12.09 -6.27
N PHE A 260 -8.60 11.38 -6.00
CA PHE A 260 -9.09 10.28 -6.82
C PHE A 260 -9.35 10.74 -8.25
N GLU A 261 -10.04 11.86 -8.44
CA GLU A 261 -10.27 12.40 -9.78
C GLU A 261 -8.93 12.68 -10.47
N GLN A 262 -8.05 13.43 -9.80
CA GLN A 262 -6.73 13.74 -10.39
C GLN A 262 -5.95 12.47 -10.76
N TYR A 263 -6.00 11.44 -9.91
CA TYR A 263 -5.39 10.13 -10.16
C TYR A 263 -5.96 9.44 -11.41
N ILE A 264 -7.29 9.29 -11.52
CA ILE A 264 -7.90 8.62 -12.68
C ILE A 264 -7.69 9.45 -13.94
N HIS A 265 -7.88 10.77 -13.88
CA HIS A 265 -7.62 11.66 -15.00
C HIS A 265 -6.16 11.57 -15.49
N GLY A 266 -5.19 11.55 -14.57
CA GLY A 266 -3.77 11.37 -14.88
C GLY A 266 -3.50 10.02 -15.57
N THR A 267 -4.07 8.95 -15.03
CA THR A 267 -3.95 7.59 -15.57
C THR A 267 -4.50 7.49 -16.99
N VAL A 268 -5.72 8.01 -17.21
CA VAL A 268 -6.50 7.82 -18.44
C VAL A 268 -6.09 8.82 -19.53
N ARG A 269 -5.76 10.07 -19.19
CA ARG A 269 -5.51 11.14 -20.16
C ARG A 269 -4.05 11.46 -20.40
N ARG A 270 -3.16 11.09 -19.47
CA ARG A 270 -1.73 11.40 -19.55
C ARG A 270 -0.93 10.13 -19.73
N SER A 271 -0.71 9.39 -18.64
CA SER A 271 0.07 8.14 -18.65
C SER A 271 -0.14 7.37 -17.36
N SER A 272 0.16 6.07 -17.37
CA SER A 272 0.21 5.27 -16.14
C SER A 272 1.18 5.84 -15.10
N THR A 273 2.32 6.41 -15.52
CA THR A 273 3.27 7.09 -14.62
C THR A 273 2.66 8.32 -13.94
N ASP A 274 1.93 9.15 -14.67
CA ASP A 274 1.29 10.35 -14.10
C ASP A 274 0.23 9.96 -13.06
N GLY A 275 -0.62 8.98 -13.38
CA GLY A 275 -1.56 8.41 -12.43
C GLY A 275 -0.88 7.86 -11.18
N TRP A 276 0.11 6.97 -11.37
CA TRP A 276 0.90 6.39 -10.28
C TRP A 276 1.47 7.46 -9.34
N ASN A 277 2.12 8.48 -9.91
CA ASN A 277 2.74 9.54 -9.12
C ASN A 277 1.72 10.39 -8.36
N ARG A 278 0.51 10.60 -8.90
CA ARG A 278 -0.58 11.30 -8.19
C ARG A 278 -1.13 10.49 -7.02
N ARG A 279 -1.28 9.17 -7.19
CA ARG A 279 -1.67 8.26 -6.10
C ARG A 279 -0.62 8.28 -4.99
N VAL A 280 0.66 8.19 -5.34
CA VAL A 280 1.75 8.25 -4.35
C VAL A 280 1.88 9.63 -3.69
N ALA A 281 1.63 10.73 -4.42
CA ALA A 281 1.56 12.07 -3.86
C ALA A 281 0.42 12.19 -2.84
N HIS A 282 -0.74 11.59 -3.12
CA HIS A 282 -1.82 11.51 -2.12
C HIS A 282 -1.42 10.74 -0.87
N PHE A 283 -0.67 9.63 -0.97
CA PHE A 283 -0.18 8.91 0.22
C PHE A 283 0.71 9.83 1.08
N HIS A 284 1.58 10.61 0.44
CA HIS A 284 2.47 11.56 1.11
C HIS A 284 1.68 12.70 1.77
N ASP A 285 0.76 13.34 1.04
CA ASP A 285 -0.10 14.40 1.56
C ASP A 285 -0.96 13.93 2.72
N THR A 286 -1.49 12.71 2.67
CA THR A 286 -2.30 12.15 3.75
C THR A 286 -1.44 11.88 5.01
N LEU A 287 -0.22 11.36 4.87
CA LEU A 287 0.70 11.20 6.00
C LEU A 287 1.12 12.54 6.63
N GLU A 288 1.27 13.56 5.81
CA GLU A 288 1.48 14.94 6.24
C GLU A 288 0.31 15.46 7.09
N GLU A 289 -0.94 15.25 6.63
CA GLU A 289 -2.14 15.61 7.39
C GLU A 289 -2.26 14.82 8.70
N LEU A 290 -1.92 13.53 8.71
CA LEU A 290 -1.90 12.71 9.92
C LEU A 290 -0.84 13.20 10.91
N THR A 291 0.34 13.59 10.42
CA THR A 291 1.37 14.19 11.28
C THR A 291 0.87 15.48 11.90
N ARG A 292 0.20 16.37 11.16
CA ARG A 292 -0.38 17.59 11.75
C ARG A 292 -1.50 17.30 12.75
N HIS A 293 -2.31 16.27 12.49
CA HIS A 293 -3.40 15.86 13.36
C HIS A 293 -2.90 15.31 14.71
N HIS A 294 -1.87 14.47 14.69
CA HIS A 294 -1.25 13.88 15.90
C HIS A 294 -0.15 14.75 16.51
N GLY A 295 0.26 15.81 15.82
CA GLY A 295 1.29 16.77 16.23
C GLY A 295 2.59 16.65 15.43
N ASP A 296 3.32 17.76 15.27
CA ASP A 296 4.47 17.87 14.36
C ASP A 296 5.62 16.87 14.60
N GLN A 297 5.66 16.21 15.75
CA GLN A 297 6.65 15.18 16.12
C GLN A 297 6.09 13.75 16.07
N ALA A 298 4.85 13.58 15.64
CA ALA A 298 4.19 12.30 15.56
C ALA A 298 4.99 11.30 14.71
N ARG A 299 4.87 10.03 15.09
CA ARG A 299 5.54 8.88 14.51
C ARG A 299 4.50 7.94 13.91
N GLY A 300 4.72 7.55 12.66
CA GLY A 300 3.78 6.77 11.87
C GLY A 300 4.36 5.44 11.40
N VAL A 301 3.59 4.37 11.55
CA VAL A 301 3.86 3.09 10.87
C VAL A 301 3.02 3.03 9.60
N LEU A 302 3.62 2.67 8.46
CA LEU A 302 2.90 2.49 7.19
C LEU A 302 2.99 1.03 6.73
N TRP A 303 1.86 0.39 6.47
CA TRP A 303 1.81 -0.93 5.81
C TRP A 303 1.37 -0.77 4.36
N ALA A 304 2.21 -1.15 3.42
CA ALA A 304 1.89 -1.13 2.00
C ALA A 304 2.71 -2.18 1.24
N HIS A 305 2.42 -2.39 -0.05
CA HIS A 305 3.25 -3.26 -0.87
C HIS A 305 4.72 -2.78 -0.92
N ASN A 306 5.66 -3.71 -1.11
CA ASN A 306 7.10 -3.43 -1.31
C ASN A 306 7.36 -2.35 -2.39
N THR A 307 6.48 -2.25 -3.39
CA THR A 307 6.52 -1.26 -4.49
C THR A 307 6.31 0.16 -3.98
N HIS A 308 5.50 0.34 -2.94
CA HIS A 308 5.25 1.63 -2.30
C HIS A 308 6.29 1.95 -1.22
N VAL A 309 6.65 0.95 -0.40
CA VAL A 309 7.53 1.13 0.77
C VAL A 309 9.00 1.34 0.40
N GLY A 310 9.52 0.57 -0.55
CA GLY A 310 10.94 0.65 -0.93
C GLY A 310 11.27 1.95 -1.66
N ASP A 311 12.54 2.36 -1.63
CA ASP A 311 13.00 3.52 -2.40
C ASP A 311 12.98 3.24 -3.91
N ALA A 312 12.12 3.93 -4.66
CA ALA A 312 11.96 3.72 -6.09
C ALA A 312 13.24 3.99 -6.90
N ARG A 313 14.18 4.80 -6.38
CA ARG A 313 15.50 5.06 -7.00
C ARG A 313 16.34 3.80 -7.15
N ALA A 314 16.08 2.78 -6.35
CA ALA A 314 16.76 1.49 -6.35
C ALA A 314 16.09 0.45 -7.27
N THR A 315 15.19 0.88 -8.16
CA THR A 315 14.40 0.02 -9.08
C THR A 315 14.24 0.68 -10.45
N PRO A 316 13.72 -0.04 -11.48
CA PRO A 316 13.38 0.54 -12.77
C PRO A 316 12.38 1.71 -12.72
N MET A 317 11.60 1.86 -11.65
CA MET A 317 10.65 2.97 -11.47
C MET A 317 11.32 4.33 -11.68
N HIS A 318 12.57 4.48 -11.22
CA HIS A 318 13.33 5.72 -11.40
C HIS A 318 13.48 6.14 -12.86
N GLY A 319 13.88 5.19 -13.72
CA GLY A 319 14.04 5.43 -15.15
C GLY A 319 12.71 5.68 -15.87
N GLN A 320 11.60 5.22 -15.30
CA GLN A 320 10.24 5.44 -15.80
C GLN A 320 9.61 6.75 -15.28
N GLY A 321 10.32 7.50 -14.43
CA GLY A 321 9.82 8.71 -13.78
C GLY A 321 8.77 8.42 -12.70
N GLN A 322 8.65 7.18 -12.24
CA GLN A 322 7.77 6.80 -11.15
C GLN A 322 8.47 6.99 -9.79
N VAL A 323 7.71 7.39 -8.77
CA VAL A 323 8.18 7.54 -7.40
C VAL A 323 7.48 6.57 -6.45
N SER A 324 8.04 6.32 -5.28
CA SER A 324 7.40 5.56 -4.21
C SER A 324 7.22 6.43 -2.96
N ILE A 325 6.33 6.05 -2.05
CA ILE A 325 6.13 6.81 -0.81
C ILE A 325 7.38 6.75 0.08
N GLY A 326 8.11 5.63 0.07
CA GLY A 326 9.41 5.53 0.74
C GLY A 326 10.43 6.52 0.19
N GLN A 327 10.48 6.71 -1.13
CA GLN A 327 11.33 7.74 -1.74
C GLN A 327 10.89 9.15 -1.33
N LEU A 328 9.60 9.48 -1.46
CA LEU A 328 9.11 10.83 -1.16
C LEU A 328 9.34 11.21 0.31
N LEU A 329 9.05 10.31 1.25
CA LEU A 329 9.29 10.56 2.67
C LEU A 329 10.78 10.73 2.99
N ARG A 330 11.68 9.94 2.38
CA ARG A 330 13.13 10.14 2.57
C ARG A 330 13.60 11.48 2.02
N GLN A 331 13.04 11.93 0.90
CA GLN A 331 13.37 13.22 0.30
C GLN A 331 12.85 14.40 1.13
N ASP A 332 11.67 14.27 1.72
CA ASP A 332 11.00 15.31 2.51
C ASP A 332 11.50 15.37 3.96
N LYS A 333 11.60 14.22 4.64
CA LYS A 333 11.94 14.12 6.07
C LYS A 333 13.42 13.84 6.36
N GLY A 334 14.16 13.34 5.36
CA GLY A 334 15.53 12.85 5.53
C GLY A 334 15.58 11.34 5.77
N GLU A 335 16.66 10.71 5.30
CA GLU A 335 16.87 9.26 5.43
C GLU A 335 17.01 8.79 6.89
N ASP A 336 17.43 9.67 7.79
CA ASP A 336 17.55 9.42 9.23
C ASP A 336 16.21 9.45 9.97
N GLN A 337 15.12 9.86 9.31
CA GLN A 337 13.77 9.90 9.87
C GLN A 337 12.88 8.75 9.39
N VAL A 338 13.31 8.00 8.37
CA VAL A 338 12.50 6.98 7.69
C VAL A 338 13.23 5.64 7.69
N PHE A 339 12.58 4.59 8.17
CA PHE A 339 13.07 3.21 8.09
C PHE A 339 12.18 2.40 7.14
N THR A 340 12.75 1.71 6.16
CA THR A 340 11.98 0.87 5.23
C THR A 340 12.33 -0.61 5.41
N VAL A 341 11.31 -1.45 5.57
CA VAL A 341 11.43 -2.90 5.72
C VAL A 341 10.75 -3.57 4.53
N GLY A 342 11.51 -4.29 3.71
CA GLY A 342 10.96 -5.14 2.67
C GLY A 342 10.62 -6.53 3.20
N PHE A 343 9.74 -7.24 2.52
CA PHE A 343 9.48 -8.66 2.77
C PHE A 343 9.75 -9.50 1.53
N SER A 344 9.98 -10.79 1.70
CA SER A 344 10.29 -11.73 0.62
C SER A 344 9.87 -13.15 0.99
N THR A 345 9.50 -13.97 0.00
CA THR A 345 9.20 -15.40 0.18
C THR A 345 9.67 -16.21 -1.01
N HIS A 346 10.26 -17.38 -0.74
CA HIS A 346 10.77 -18.26 -1.78
C HIS A 346 9.64 -19.05 -2.47
N SER A 347 8.75 -19.66 -1.68
CA SER A 347 7.67 -20.52 -2.16
C SER A 347 6.48 -20.56 -1.19
N GLY A 348 5.42 -21.30 -1.53
CA GLY A 348 4.34 -21.59 -0.60
C GLY A 348 2.97 -21.36 -1.23
N GLU A 349 2.10 -20.63 -0.55
CA GLU A 349 0.77 -20.30 -1.04
C GLU A 349 0.50 -18.79 -0.95
N VAL A 350 -0.37 -18.29 -1.83
CA VAL A 350 -0.80 -16.90 -1.84
C VAL A 350 -2.29 -16.79 -2.18
N MET A 351 -3.00 -15.93 -1.46
CA MET A 351 -4.36 -15.51 -1.82
C MET A 351 -4.29 -14.44 -2.90
N ALA A 352 -5.00 -14.62 -4.01
CA ALA A 352 -5.10 -13.60 -5.05
C ALA A 352 -6.39 -13.80 -5.86
N ALA A 353 -6.63 -12.96 -6.87
CA ALA A 353 -7.63 -13.20 -7.90
C ALA A 353 -6.94 -13.52 -9.24
N ARG A 354 -7.59 -14.29 -10.12
CA ARG A 354 -7.03 -14.55 -11.48
C ARG A 354 -7.01 -13.30 -12.36
N THR A 355 -8.03 -12.46 -12.21
CA THR A 355 -8.19 -11.21 -12.94
C THR A 355 -8.84 -10.18 -12.04
N ASP A 356 -8.76 -8.92 -12.45
CA ASP A 356 -9.48 -7.84 -11.80
C ASP A 356 -10.99 -8.13 -11.66
N GLY A 357 -11.56 -7.81 -10.50
CA GLY A 357 -12.95 -8.09 -10.14
C GLY A 357 -13.32 -9.57 -9.94
N ALA A 358 -12.40 -10.52 -10.14
CA ALA A 358 -12.69 -11.94 -9.91
C ALA A 358 -12.71 -12.29 -8.41
N SER A 359 -13.38 -13.40 -8.08
CA SER A 359 -13.30 -14.00 -6.75
C SER A 359 -11.85 -14.40 -6.42
N GLN A 360 -11.55 -14.34 -5.13
CA GLN A 360 -10.27 -14.78 -4.59
C GLN A 360 -10.11 -16.30 -4.68
N GLU A 361 -8.87 -16.75 -4.82
CA GLU A 361 -8.47 -18.14 -4.84
C GLU A 361 -7.12 -18.28 -4.13
N VAL A 362 -6.88 -19.45 -3.54
CA VAL A 362 -5.54 -19.83 -3.08
C VAL A 362 -4.75 -20.37 -4.27
N PHE A 363 -3.58 -19.80 -4.49
CA PHE A 363 -2.63 -20.25 -5.50
C PHE A 363 -1.40 -20.84 -4.85
N GLU A 364 -0.91 -21.93 -5.41
CA GLU A 364 0.45 -22.40 -5.17
C GLU A 364 1.43 -21.38 -5.73
N LEU A 365 2.37 -20.97 -4.88
CA LEU A 365 3.48 -20.11 -5.23
C LEU A 365 4.69 -20.98 -5.54
N GLU A 366 5.04 -21.05 -6.82
CA GLU A 366 6.22 -21.76 -7.30
C GLU A 366 7.51 -21.25 -6.63
N GLU A 367 8.50 -22.13 -6.54
CA GLU A 367 9.85 -21.80 -6.08
C GLU A 367 10.40 -20.57 -6.81
N ALA A 368 11.25 -19.80 -6.12
CA ALA A 368 11.77 -18.58 -6.70
C ALA A 368 12.69 -18.82 -7.89
N GLN A 369 12.67 -17.87 -8.83
CA GLN A 369 13.51 -17.92 -10.01
C GLN A 369 14.98 -17.97 -9.60
N ALA A 370 15.78 -18.85 -10.23
CA ALA A 370 17.21 -18.91 -10.00
C ALA A 370 17.86 -17.53 -10.20
N GLY A 371 18.74 -17.14 -9.28
CA GLY A 371 19.41 -15.82 -9.28
C GLY A 371 18.55 -14.65 -8.79
N SER A 372 17.31 -14.89 -8.37
CA SER A 372 16.51 -13.88 -7.64
C SER A 372 17.01 -13.68 -6.21
N VAL A 373 16.58 -12.58 -5.60
CA VAL A 373 16.75 -12.30 -4.17
C VAL A 373 16.28 -13.47 -3.32
N GLU A 374 15.07 -13.95 -3.59
CA GLU A 374 14.43 -15.06 -2.87
C GLU A 374 15.26 -16.35 -2.98
N ALA A 375 15.81 -16.67 -4.16
CA ALA A 375 16.61 -17.87 -4.36
C ALA A 375 17.96 -17.80 -3.63
N LEU A 376 18.58 -16.62 -3.57
CA LEU A 376 19.81 -16.42 -2.78
C LEU A 376 19.54 -16.52 -1.27
N LEU A 377 18.43 -15.94 -0.80
CA LEU A 377 18.05 -16.04 0.61
C LEU A 377 17.77 -17.50 1.00
N GLU A 378 17.06 -18.26 0.16
CA GLU A 378 16.82 -19.68 0.40
C GLU A 378 18.12 -20.49 0.50
N ALA A 379 19.11 -20.18 -0.32
CA ALA A 379 20.38 -20.90 -0.34
C ALA A 379 21.30 -20.56 0.85
N HIS A 380 21.24 -19.32 1.35
CA HIS A 380 22.28 -18.76 2.22
C HIS A 380 21.79 -18.27 3.59
N ALA A 381 20.49 -18.03 3.78
CA ALA A 381 19.91 -17.52 5.02
C ALA A 381 19.10 -18.59 5.77
N PRO A 382 18.79 -18.38 7.07
CA PRO A 382 17.82 -19.21 7.79
C PRO A 382 16.44 -19.19 7.11
N GLU A 383 15.64 -20.26 7.31
CA GLU A 383 14.27 -20.38 6.75
C GLU A 383 13.37 -19.18 7.07
N GLN A 384 13.57 -18.55 8.24
CA GLN A 384 13.00 -17.24 8.55
C GLN A 384 14.14 -16.35 9.00
N ALA A 385 14.36 -15.26 8.27
CA ALA A 385 15.52 -14.41 8.45
C ALA A 385 15.18 -12.92 8.47
N LEU A 386 15.93 -12.19 9.29
CA LEU A 386 16.04 -10.75 9.27
C LEU A 386 17.43 -10.37 8.75
N VAL A 387 17.47 -9.59 7.67
CA VAL A 387 18.70 -9.00 7.11
C VAL A 387 18.67 -7.50 7.34
N LEU A 388 19.70 -6.95 8.00
CA LEU A 388 19.86 -5.51 8.19
C LEU A 388 20.90 -4.95 7.21
N PHE A 389 20.50 -4.00 6.37
CA PHE A 389 21.37 -3.41 5.36
C PHE A 389 22.15 -2.22 5.93
N GLY A 390 23.22 -2.53 6.67
CA GLY A 390 24.17 -1.54 7.17
C GLY A 390 25.15 -1.03 6.10
N SER A 391 26.11 -0.20 6.53
CA SER A 391 27.14 0.38 5.65
C SER A 391 27.98 -0.67 4.93
N ALA A 392 28.12 -1.88 5.49
CA ALA A 392 28.84 -3.00 4.85
C ALA A 392 28.22 -3.41 3.50
N PHE A 393 26.88 -3.33 3.38
CA PHE A 393 26.16 -3.63 2.15
C PHE A 393 26.20 -2.50 1.13
N ARG A 394 26.32 -1.24 1.57
CA ARG A 394 26.23 -0.06 0.70
C ARG A 394 27.58 0.32 0.10
N GLN A 395 28.26 -0.67 -0.49
CA GLN A 395 29.51 -0.51 -1.22
C GLN A 395 29.27 -0.65 -2.73
N GLN A 396 30.08 0.02 -3.55
CA GLN A 396 29.83 0.11 -4.99
C GLN A 396 29.91 -1.26 -5.70
N ASP A 397 30.77 -2.15 -5.22
CA ASP A 397 30.91 -3.54 -5.66
C ASP A 397 29.72 -4.43 -5.26
N HIS A 398 28.92 -4.02 -4.26
CA HIS A 398 27.70 -4.71 -3.83
C HIS A 398 26.42 -4.16 -4.49
N ALA A 399 26.53 -3.19 -5.40
CA ALA A 399 25.40 -2.62 -6.13
C ALA A 399 24.92 -3.55 -7.27
N VAL A 400 24.51 -4.77 -6.91
CA VAL A 400 24.00 -5.80 -7.82
C VAL A 400 22.48 -5.72 -7.88
N ALA A 401 21.93 -5.49 -9.07
CA ALA A 401 20.49 -5.51 -9.29
C ALA A 401 20.02 -6.96 -9.45
N LEU A 402 19.17 -7.42 -8.54
CA LEU A 402 18.61 -8.76 -8.53
C LEU A 402 17.10 -8.70 -8.70
N ASP A 403 16.53 -9.68 -9.37
CA ASP A 403 15.09 -9.85 -9.47
C ASP A 403 14.50 -10.10 -8.08
N HIS A 404 13.48 -9.32 -7.70
CA HIS A 404 12.81 -9.39 -6.39
C HIS A 404 11.31 -9.58 -6.58
N ARG A 405 10.70 -10.58 -5.94
CA ARG A 405 9.31 -10.98 -6.18
C ARG A 405 8.31 -9.89 -5.77
N ALA A 406 7.28 -9.70 -6.57
CA ALA A 406 6.20 -8.74 -6.36
C ALA A 406 4.87 -9.30 -6.88
N ILE A 407 3.91 -9.53 -5.99
CA ILE A 407 2.61 -10.10 -6.31
C ILE A 407 1.52 -9.16 -5.81
N GLY A 408 0.74 -8.60 -6.74
CA GLY A 408 -0.39 -7.75 -6.40
C GLY A 408 -1.61 -8.55 -5.95
N VAL A 409 -2.77 -7.92 -6.11
CA VAL A 409 -4.08 -8.56 -5.85
C VAL A 409 -4.47 -9.56 -6.95
N VAL A 410 -3.86 -9.45 -8.12
CA VAL A 410 -4.02 -10.37 -9.24
C VAL A 410 -2.78 -11.25 -9.40
N PHE A 411 -2.99 -12.54 -9.60
CA PHE A 411 -1.94 -13.52 -9.88
C PHE A 411 -2.41 -14.52 -10.94
N ASP A 412 -1.61 -14.69 -12.00
CA ASP A 412 -1.84 -15.68 -13.05
C ASP A 412 -0.71 -16.72 -12.99
N PRO A 413 -0.94 -17.95 -12.49
CA PRO A 413 0.11 -18.97 -12.43
C PRO A 413 0.72 -19.34 -13.79
N ALA A 414 0.02 -19.08 -14.90
CA ALA A 414 0.54 -19.34 -16.24
C ALA A 414 1.56 -18.27 -16.70
N GLN A 415 1.59 -17.12 -16.01
CA GLN A 415 2.58 -16.07 -16.20
C GLN A 415 3.39 -15.96 -14.90
N PRO A 416 4.68 -16.36 -14.89
CA PRO A 416 5.45 -16.39 -13.66
C PRO A 416 5.37 -15.04 -12.93
N ALA A 417 5.30 -15.10 -11.59
CA ALA A 417 5.14 -13.94 -10.71
C ALA A 417 5.98 -12.75 -11.16
N ALA A 418 5.44 -11.52 -11.06
CA ALA A 418 6.19 -10.34 -11.46
C ALA A 418 7.42 -10.17 -10.56
N TYR A 419 8.61 -10.14 -11.16
CA TYR A 419 9.84 -9.75 -10.48
C TYR A 419 10.20 -8.31 -10.83
N VAL A 420 10.68 -7.58 -9.84
CA VAL A 420 11.16 -6.20 -9.98
C VAL A 420 12.66 -6.16 -9.72
N PRO A 421 13.49 -5.87 -10.74
CA PRO A 421 14.93 -5.67 -10.53
C PRO A 421 15.19 -4.64 -9.43
N THR A 422 16.03 -5.00 -8.46
CA THR A 422 16.17 -4.27 -7.20
C THR A 422 17.60 -4.22 -6.72
N LEU A 423 18.07 -3.02 -6.33
CA LEU A 423 19.27 -2.82 -5.51
C LEU A 423 18.86 -2.89 -4.03
N LEU A 424 18.86 -4.08 -3.43
CA LEU A 424 18.27 -4.35 -2.12
C LEU A 424 18.72 -3.37 -1.00
N PRO A 425 20.02 -3.12 -0.77
CA PRO A 425 20.48 -2.26 0.33
C PRO A 425 20.16 -0.77 0.16
N TRP A 426 19.80 -0.36 -1.05
CA TRP A 426 19.36 1.01 -1.36
C TRP A 426 17.83 1.11 -1.36
N ARG A 427 17.13 0.02 -1.70
CA ARG A 427 15.67 -0.03 -1.65
C ARG A 427 15.15 -0.08 -0.22
N TYR A 428 15.81 -0.85 0.65
CA TYR A 428 15.39 -1.09 2.04
C TYR A 428 16.51 -0.85 3.06
N ASP A 429 16.13 -0.58 4.31
CA ASP A 429 17.03 -0.63 5.47
C ASP A 429 17.08 -2.03 6.08
N ALA A 430 16.01 -2.81 5.95
CA ALA A 430 15.95 -4.21 6.36
C ALA A 430 15.11 -5.06 5.40
N LEU A 431 15.35 -6.37 5.38
CA LEU A 431 14.52 -7.35 4.69
C LEU A 431 14.12 -8.47 5.65
N ILE A 432 12.84 -8.83 5.66
CA ILE A 432 12.34 -10.04 6.30
C ILE A 432 12.08 -11.09 5.22
N PHE A 433 12.71 -12.25 5.39
CA PHE A 433 12.58 -13.39 4.50
C PHE A 433 11.91 -14.57 5.19
N ILE A 434 11.01 -15.24 4.48
CA ILE A 434 10.30 -16.43 4.95
C ILE A 434 10.33 -17.43 3.79
N SER A 435 11.05 -18.53 3.95
CA SER A 435 11.28 -19.54 2.92
C SER A 435 9.97 -20.09 2.33
N ARG A 436 9.04 -20.48 3.21
CA ARG A 436 7.74 -21.01 2.80
C ARG A 436 6.62 -20.31 3.54
N THR A 437 5.66 -19.76 2.79
CA THR A 437 4.53 -18.99 3.32
C THR A 437 3.18 -19.66 3.05
N SER A 438 2.15 -19.26 3.78
CA SER A 438 0.77 -19.72 3.57
C SER A 438 -0.14 -18.59 3.09
N ALA A 439 -1.21 -18.97 2.39
CA ALA A 439 -2.19 -18.01 1.93
C ALA A 439 -2.90 -17.32 3.09
N LEU A 440 -3.28 -16.07 2.87
CA LEU A 440 -4.08 -15.29 3.80
C LEU A 440 -5.45 -15.95 4.00
N ASN A 441 -5.98 -15.89 5.23
CA ASN A 441 -7.31 -16.42 5.56
C ASN A 441 -8.33 -15.28 5.58
N PRO A 442 -9.12 -15.07 4.51
CA PRO A 442 -10.11 -14.02 4.46
C PRO A 442 -11.26 -14.31 5.42
N LEU A 443 -11.95 -13.26 5.85
CA LEU A 443 -13.17 -13.38 6.67
C LEU A 443 -14.37 -13.88 5.85
N HIS A 444 -14.29 -13.75 4.52
CA HIS A 444 -15.24 -14.27 3.55
C HIS A 444 -14.55 -15.28 2.63
N PRO A 445 -15.15 -16.45 2.33
CA PRO A 445 -14.63 -17.39 1.34
C PRO A 445 -14.71 -16.88 -0.09
#